data_AF-A0A967P4V2-F1
#
_entry.id   AF-A0A967P4V2-F1
#
_cell.length_a   1.000
_cell.length_b   1.000
_cell.length_c   1.000
_cell.angle_alpha   90.00
_cell.angle_beta   90.00
_cell.angle_gamma   90.00
#
_symmetry.space_group_name_H-M   'P 1'
#
loop_
_entity.id
_entity.type
_entity.pdbx_description
1 polymer ?
#
loop_
_entity_poly.entity_id
_entity_poly.type
_entity_poly.pdbx_seq_one_letter_code
_entity_poly.pdbx_strand_id
1 'polypeptide(L)' 'VARLDRLTRNIRQLNTLISEVCIKNGVELISIEEGLDTRNESGELAVRIIDIITK' A
#
# COMPACT_ATOMS: atom_id res chain seq x y z
N VAL A 1 -6.31 -6.83 4.01
CA VAL A 1 -6.80 -6.15 5.24
C VAL A 1 -8.15 -5.51 4.97
N ALA A 2 -8.96 -5.28 6.01
CA ALA A 2 -10.26 -4.63 5.83
C ALA A 2 -10.11 -3.13 5.49
N ARG A 3 -9.20 -2.44 6.21
CA ARG A 3 -8.87 -1.01 6.06
C ARG A 3 -7.38 -0.78 6.26
N LEU A 4 -6.83 0.26 5.65
CA LEU A 4 -5.41 0.62 5.77
C LEU A 4 -5.08 1.22 7.14
N ASP A 5 -6.02 1.94 7.76
CA ASP A 5 -5.82 2.56 9.08
C ASP A 5 -5.58 1.54 10.22
N ARG A 6 -5.98 0.27 10.00
CA ARG A 6 -5.72 -0.86 10.90
C ARG A 6 -4.28 -1.37 10.84
N LEU A 7 -3.56 -1.11 9.74
CA LEU A 7 -2.13 -1.39 9.63
C LEU A 7 -1.32 -0.26 10.27
N THR A 8 -1.64 0.98 9.88
CA THR A 8 -1.03 2.17 10.47
C THR A 8 -1.86 3.40 10.12
N ARG A 9 -1.82 4.41 10.99
CA ARG A 9 -2.40 5.74 10.76
C ARG A 9 -1.39 6.75 10.24
N ASN A 10 -0.15 6.34 10.00
CA ASN A 10 0.91 7.19 9.46
C ASN A 10 1.22 6.80 8.00
N ILE A 11 0.98 7.73 7.08
CA ILE A 11 1.15 7.51 5.64
C ILE A 11 2.59 7.11 5.25
N ARG A 12 3.63 7.61 5.95
CA ARG A 12 5.02 7.21 5.66
C ARG A 12 5.30 5.78 6.10
N GLN A 13 4.81 5.41 7.28
CA GLN A 13 4.90 4.01 7.74
C GLN A 13 4.12 3.07 6.81
N LEU A 14 2.99 3.53 6.26
CA LEU A 14 2.23 2.78 5.27
C LEU A 14 3.06 2.57 4.01
N ASN A 15 3.71 3.63 3.50
CA ASN A 15 4.61 3.50 2.35
C ASN A 15 5.74 2.51 2.62
N THR A 16 6.41 2.59 3.79
CA THR A 16 7.46 1.63 4.18
C THR A 16 6.93 0.20 4.21
N LEU A 17 5.74 -0.03 4.79
CA LEU A 17 5.15 -1.37 4.85
C LEU A 17 4.84 -1.91 3.44
N ILE A 18 4.26 -1.10 2.57
CA ILE A 18 3.94 -1.51 1.20
C ILE A 18 5.21 -1.79 0.38
N SER A 19 6.17 -0.86 0.38
CA SER A 19 7.37 -0.97 -0.45
C SER A 19 8.36 -2.01 0.07
N GLU A 20 8.70 -1.94 1.36
CA GLU A 20 9.80 -2.72 1.94
C GLU A 20 9.35 -4.10 2.44
N VAL A 21 8.11 -4.22 2.92
CA VAL A 21 7.61 -5.49 3.44
C VAL A 21 6.81 -6.23 2.38
N CYS A 22 5.84 -5.57 1.73
CA CYS A 22 4.99 -6.23 0.76
C CYS A 22 5.72 -6.48 -0.58
N ILE A 23 6.01 -5.42 -1.33
CA ILE A 23 6.51 -5.52 -2.71
C ILE A 23 7.87 -6.23 -2.78
N LYS A 24 8.84 -5.85 -1.92
CA LYS A 24 10.17 -6.48 -1.92
C LYS A 24 10.15 -7.99 -1.64
N ASN A 25 9.16 -8.49 -0.91
CA ASN A 25 9.03 -9.92 -0.59
C ASN A 25 8.02 -10.64 -1.49
N GLY A 26 7.51 -9.99 -2.54
CA GLY A 26 6.48 -10.55 -3.41
C GLY A 26 5.15 -10.80 -2.71
N VAL A 27 4.88 -10.07 -1.62
CA VAL A 27 3.62 -10.14 -0.88
C VAL A 27 2.69 -9.07 -1.42
N GLU A 28 1.49 -9.49 -1.78
CA GLU A 28 0.44 -8.63 -2.34
C GLU A 28 -0.41 -8.05 -1.20
N LEU A 29 -0.79 -6.77 -1.31
CA LEU A 29 -1.66 -6.09 -0.35
C LEU A 29 -3.01 -5.79 -1.00
N ILE A 30 -4.07 -6.22 -0.30
CA ILE A 30 -5.45 -5.88 -0.65
C ILE A 30 -6.08 -5.15 0.53
N SER A 31 -6.68 -3.98 0.32
CA SER A 31 -7.51 -3.29 1.28
C SER A 31 -8.91 -3.10 0.72
N ILE A 32 -9.91 -3.64 1.43
CA ILE A 32 -11.28 -3.73 0.91
C ILE A 32 -11.96 -2.35 0.91
N GLU A 33 -11.89 -1.61 2.02
CA GLU A 33 -12.59 -0.31 2.11
C GLU A 33 -12.00 0.76 1.20
N GLU A 34 -10.68 0.78 1.01
CA GLU A 34 -10.01 1.71 0.11
C GLU A 34 -9.99 1.23 -1.35
N GLY A 35 -10.49 0.02 -1.63
CA GLY A 35 -10.45 -0.57 -2.97
C GLY A 35 -9.03 -0.77 -3.51
N LEU A 36 -8.04 -0.88 -2.63
CA LEU A 36 -6.63 -1.05 -3.01
C LEU A 36 -6.36 -2.53 -3.26
N ASP A 37 -5.87 -2.88 -4.44
CA ASP A 37 -5.38 -4.22 -4.74
C ASP A 37 -4.08 -4.10 -5.54
N THR A 38 -2.94 -4.34 -4.88
CA THR A 38 -1.61 -4.17 -5.49
C THR A 38 -1.28 -5.17 -6.59
N ARG A 39 -2.18 -6.12 -6.91
CA ARG A 39 -1.99 -7.12 -7.97
C ARG A 39 -2.40 -6.61 -9.34
N ASN A 40 -3.15 -5.51 -9.38
CA ASN A 40 -3.65 -4.92 -10.61
C ASN A 40 -2.97 -3.55 -10.87
N GLU A 41 -3.09 -3.09 -12.11
CA GLU A 41 -2.46 -1.84 -12.58
C GLU A 41 -2.89 -0.61 -11.76
N SER A 42 -4.15 -0.59 -11.30
CA SER A 42 -4.68 0.52 -10.50
C SER A 42 -4.05 0.56 -9.10
N GLY A 43 -3.81 -0.59 -8.48
CA GLY A 43 -3.10 -0.69 -7.21
C GLY A 43 -1.62 -0.34 -7.34
N GLU A 44 -0.94 -0.78 -8.40
CA GLU A 44 0.43 -0.34 -8.68
C GLU A 44 0.53 1.18 -8.81
N LEU A 45 -0.41 1.80 -9.54
CA LEU A 45 -0.47 3.25 -9.66
C LEU A 45 -0.69 3.92 -8.30
N ALA A 46 -1.62 3.39 -7.49
CA ALA A 46 -1.88 3.91 -6.15
C ALA A 46 -0.63 3.87 -5.26
N VAL A 47 0.14 2.77 -5.30
CA VAL A 47 1.40 2.66 -4.56
C VAL A 47 2.43 3.68 -5.04
N ARG A 48 2.55 3.89 -6.37
CA ARG A 48 3.45 4.92 -6.92
C ARG A 48 3.07 6.33 -6.47
N ILE A 49 1.78 6.64 -6.40
CA ILE A 49 1.30 7.93 -5.89
C ILE A 49 1.65 8.08 -4.41
N ILE A 50 1.44 7.03 -3.60
CA ILE A 50 1.82 7.02 -2.18
C ILE A 50 3.32 7.28 -2.02
N ASP A 51 4.17 6.67 -2.85
CA ASP A 51 5.61 6.91 -2.82
C ASP A 51 5.97 8.37 -3.15
N ILE A 52 5.34 8.96 -4.17
CA ILE A 52 5.57 10.35 -4.58
C ILE A 52 5.19 11.34 -3.45
N ILE A 53 4.08 11.12 -2.76
CA ILE A 53 3.58 12.06 -1.73
C ILE A 53 4.22 11.85 -0.36
N THR A 54 4.95 10.75 -0.15
CA THR A 54 5.58 10.42 1.14
C THR A 54 7.11 10.50 1.13
N LYS A 55 7.72 10.67 -0.05
CA LYS A 55 9.08 11.19 -0.22
C LYS A 55 9.19 12.63 0.28
#